data_AF-A0A7V9BSX4-F1
#
_entry.id   AF-A0A7V9BSX4-F1
#
_cell.length_a   1.000
_cell.length_b   1.000
_cell.length_c   1.000
_cell.angle_alpha   90.00
_cell.angle_beta   90.00
_cell.angle_gamma   90.00
#
_symmetry.space_group_name_H-M   'P 1'
#
loop_
_entity.id
_entity.type
_entity.pdbx_description
1 polymer ?
#
loop_
_entity_poly.entity_id
_entity_poly.type
_entity_poly.pdbx_seq_one_letter_code
_entity_poly.pdbx_strand_id
1 'polypeptide(L)'
;QHLVMPITCDIGKRERATALDRFRRGELRTLVSARVLNEGIDVPDAEVAIVVAGLMGQREHVQRVGRVLRPAAGKRALVYELVAAGTSEPSRARTRRASLATRPAPHPHQRP
;
A
#
# COMPACT_ATOMS: atom_id res chain seq x y z
N GLN A 1 8.02 -21.47 9.36
CA GLN A 1 7.05 -21.04 8.33
C GLN A 1 6.57 -19.64 8.69
N HIS A 2 6.54 -18.70 7.76
CA HIS A 2 6.01 -17.35 8.01
C HIS A 2 4.52 -17.32 7.72
N LEU A 3 3.73 -16.66 8.58
CA LEU A 3 2.29 -16.48 8.41
C LEU A 3 1.96 -15.58 7.20
N VAL A 4 2.86 -14.64 6.90
CA VAL A 4 2.80 -13.71 5.76
C VAL A 4 4.17 -13.63 5.12
N MET A 5 4.24 -13.63 3.78
CA MET A 5 5.52 -13.55 3.06
C MET A 5 6.16 -12.16 3.28
N PRO A 6 7.33 -12.08 3.93
CA PRO A 6 8.03 -10.81 4.09
C PRO A 6 8.72 -10.41 2.78
N ILE A 7 8.91 -9.10 2.57
CA ILE A 7 9.82 -8.51 1.60
C ILE A 7 10.64 -7.46 2.36
N THR A 8 11.83 -7.87 2.79
CA THR A 8 12.82 -7.05 3.51
C THR A 8 14.11 -6.93 2.70
N CYS A 9 15.09 -6.19 3.22
CA CYS A 9 16.43 -6.06 2.64
C CYS A 9 17.22 -7.37 2.61
N ASP A 10 16.90 -8.30 3.50
CA ASP A 10 17.62 -9.57 3.65
C ASP A 10 17.19 -10.61 2.60
N ILE A 11 16.10 -10.33 1.87
CA ILE A 11 15.59 -11.18 0.81
C ILE A 11 16.32 -10.88 -0.49
N GLY A 12 16.95 -11.92 -1.04
CA GLY A 12 17.70 -11.85 -2.30
C GLY A 12 16.83 -11.40 -3.47
N LYS A 13 17.46 -10.78 -4.48
CA LYS A 13 16.75 -10.22 -5.65
C LYS A 13 15.85 -11.25 -6.37
N ARG A 14 16.33 -12.48 -6.54
CA ARG A 14 15.57 -13.56 -7.20
C ARG A 14 14.35 -13.97 -6.39
N GLU A 15 14.53 -14.23 -5.10
CA GLU A 15 13.44 -14.61 -4.20
C GLU A 15 12.37 -13.51 -4.11
N ARG A 16 12.79 -12.25 -4.01
CA ARG A 16 11.88 -11.10 -4.06
C ARG A 16 11.08 -11.04 -5.36
N ALA A 17 11.74 -11.22 -6.50
CA ALA A 17 11.05 -11.24 -7.81
C ALA A 17 10.02 -12.37 -7.89
N THR A 18 10.38 -13.57 -7.41
CA THR A 18 9.46 -14.71 -7.32
C THR A 18 8.27 -14.40 -6.42
N ALA A 19 8.48 -13.82 -5.24
CA ALA A 19 7.38 -13.46 -4.33
C ALA A 19 6.42 -12.43 -4.96
N LEU A 20 6.95 -11.41 -5.64
CA LEU A 20 6.14 -10.41 -6.34
C LEU A 20 5.36 -11.02 -7.51
N ASP A 21 5.96 -11.95 -8.26
CA ASP A 21 5.28 -12.64 -9.36
C ASP A 21 4.15 -13.55 -8.85
N ARG A 22 4.41 -14.33 -7.80
CA ARG A 22 3.41 -15.18 -7.15
C ARG A 22 2.26 -14.36 -6.56
N PHE A 23 2.53 -13.17 -6.02
CA PHE A 23 1.49 -12.24 -5.57
C PHE A 23 0.68 -11.69 -6.75
N ARG A 24 1.32 -11.31 -7.86
CA ARG A 24 0.64 -10.85 -9.09
C ARG A 24 -0.28 -11.93 -9.70
N ARG A 25 0.10 -13.20 -9.60
CA ARG A 25 -0.69 -14.36 -10.05
C ARG A 25 -1.80 -14.78 -9.07
N GLY A 26 -1.83 -14.18 -7.88
CA GLY A 26 -2.79 -14.54 -6.82
C GLY A 26 -2.44 -15.79 -6.01
N GLU A 27 -1.28 -16.41 -6.23
CA GLU A 27 -0.80 -17.55 -5.43
C GLU A 27 -0.43 -17.11 -4.00
N LEU A 28 0.14 -15.91 -3.87
CA LEU A 28 0.28 -15.23 -2.59
C LEU A 28 -0.81 -14.19 -2.47
N ARG A 29 -1.57 -14.23 -1.38
CA ARG A 29 -2.64 -13.26 -1.10
C ARG A 29 -2.17 -12.05 -0.31
N THR A 30 -0.98 -12.11 0.27
CA THR A 30 -0.49 -11.07 1.18
C THR A 30 1.03 -11.01 1.17
N LEU A 31 1.56 -9.78 1.17
CA LEU A 31 2.97 -9.45 1.34
C LEU A 31 3.11 -8.47 2.51
N VAL A 32 4.21 -8.54 3.26
CA VAL A 32 4.55 -7.56 4.30
C VAL A 32 5.91 -6.91 4.02
N SER A 33 6.02 -5.59 4.21
CA SER A 33 7.28 -4.87 4.00
C SER A 33 7.48 -3.82 5.11
N ALA A 34 8.66 -3.81 5.72
CA ALA A 34 8.97 -3.03 6.92
C ALA A 34 9.40 -1.58 6.61
N ARG A 35 10.21 -1.41 5.58
CA ARG A 35 10.63 -0.12 5.06
C ARG A 35 10.66 -0.31 3.55
N VAL A 36 9.84 0.44 2.84
CA VAL A 36 10.24 0.92 1.51
C VAL A 36 10.25 -0.16 0.42
N LEU A 37 9.06 -0.38 -0.15
CA LEU A 37 8.92 -0.37 -1.62
C LEU A 37 9.18 1.05 -2.20
N ASN A 38 10.02 1.87 -1.55
CA ASN A 38 10.11 3.31 -1.81
C ASN A 38 11.11 3.69 -2.92
N GLU A 39 12.07 2.85 -3.32
CA GLU A 39 12.90 3.15 -4.51
C GLU A 39 13.10 1.90 -5.38
N GLY A 40 12.55 1.95 -6.61
CA GLY A 40 12.86 0.99 -7.67
C GLY A 40 12.09 -0.34 -7.67
N ILE A 41 11.11 -0.55 -6.78
CA ILE A 41 10.27 -1.77 -6.79
C ILE A 41 8.83 -1.43 -7.18
N ASP A 42 8.38 -1.99 -8.30
CA ASP A 42 6.99 -1.92 -8.74
C ASP A 42 6.14 -2.90 -7.90
N VAL A 43 5.25 -2.35 -7.08
CA VAL A 43 4.32 -3.13 -6.27
C VAL A 43 3.21 -3.64 -7.18
N PRO A 44 2.94 -4.96 -7.24
CA PRO A 44 1.79 -5.46 -7.96
C PRO A 44 0.51 -4.87 -7.38
N ASP A 45 -0.49 -4.71 -8.24
CA ASP A 45 -1.75 -4.09 -7.89
C ASP A 45 -2.45 -4.83 -6.73
N ALA A 46 -2.73 -4.12 -5.64
CA ALA A 46 -3.43 -4.65 -4.47
C ALA A 46 -4.80 -4.00 -4.31
N GLU A 47 -5.75 -4.73 -3.71
CA GLU A 47 -7.06 -4.21 -3.33
C GLU A 47 -7.06 -3.57 -1.94
N VAL A 48 -6.22 -4.08 -1.06
CA VAL A 48 -6.15 -3.69 0.35
C VAL A 48 -4.73 -3.32 0.72
N ALA A 49 -4.55 -2.14 1.30
CA ALA A 49 -3.28 -1.71 1.89
C ALA A 49 -3.47 -1.56 3.40
N ILE A 50 -2.62 -2.24 4.18
CA ILE A 50 -2.54 -2.07 5.63
C ILE A 50 -1.27 -1.31 5.93
N VAL A 51 -1.42 -0.11 6.51
CA VAL A 51 -0.33 0.75 6.90
C VAL A 51 -0.23 0.72 8.42
N VAL A 52 0.89 0.23 8.93
CA VAL A 52 1.21 0.39 10.36
C VAL A 52 1.84 1.76 10.52
N ALA A 53 1.20 2.63 11.30
CA ALA A 53 1.59 4.03 11.38
C ALA A 53 3.04 4.18 11.87
N GLY A 54 3.80 4.98 11.12
CA GLY A 54 5.12 5.47 11.50
C GLY A 54 5.16 6.98 11.30
N LEU A 55 6.30 7.61 11.57
CA LEU A 55 6.50 9.06 11.50
C LEU A 55 6.45 9.67 10.08
N MET A 56 5.90 8.96 9.08
CA MET A 56 5.84 9.41 7.69
C MET A 56 4.98 10.67 7.54
N GLY A 57 5.47 11.60 6.71
CA GLY A 57 4.72 12.80 6.34
C GLY A 57 3.48 12.50 5.50
N GLN A 58 2.54 13.44 5.46
CA GLN A 58 1.27 13.30 4.73
C GLN A 58 1.47 13.03 3.23
N ARG A 59 2.36 13.78 2.57
CA ARG A 59 2.64 13.63 1.12
C ARG A 59 3.21 12.26 0.79
N GLU A 60 4.19 11.81 1.57
CA GLU A 60 4.81 10.48 1.40
C GLU A 60 3.78 9.36 1.56
N HIS A 61 2.90 9.48 2.56
CA HIS A 61 1.81 8.51 2.77
C HIS A 61 0.87 8.42 1.57
N VAL A 62 0.40 9.56 1.03
CA VAL A 62 -0.49 9.58 -0.14
C VAL A 62 0.18 8.95 -1.37
N GLN A 63 1.45 9.27 -1.61
CA GLN A 63 2.21 8.69 -2.72
C GLN A 63 2.41 7.17 -2.56
N ARG A 64 2.75 6.71 -1.35
CA ARG A 64 2.92 5.29 -1.04
C ARG A 64 1.62 4.51 -1.27
N VAL A 65 0.50 5.00 -0.75
CA VAL A 65 -0.82 4.38 -0.95
C VAL A 65 -1.15 4.31 -2.45
N GLY A 66 -0.92 5.39 -3.19
CA GLY A 66 -1.18 5.42 -4.64
C GLY A 66 -0.30 4.49 -5.49
N ARG A 67 0.88 4.09 -4.99
CA ARG A 67 1.73 3.08 -5.66
C ARG A 67 1.23 1.65 -5.43
N VAL A 68 0.61 1.39 -4.27
CA VAL A 68 0.13 0.05 -3.88
C VAL A 68 -1.27 -0.22 -4.42
N LEU A 69 -2.16 0.76 -4.31
CA LEU A 69 -3.54 0.66 -4.74
C LEU A 69 -3.68 1.36 -6.08
N ARG A 70 -3.77 0.60 -7.18
CA ARG A 70 -4.07 1.18 -8.50
C ARG A 70 -5.59 1.18 -8.69
N PRO A 71 -6.23 2.36 -8.80
CA PRO A 71 -7.67 2.42 -9.03
C PRO A 71 -8.02 1.79 -10.39
N ALA A 72 -9.07 0.98 -10.41
CA ALA A 72 -9.65 0.44 -11.63
C ALA A 72 -11.18 0.54 -11.56
N ALA A 73 -11.85 0.66 -12.70
CA ALA A 73 -13.30 0.72 -12.75
C ALA A 73 -13.90 -0.55 -12.11
N GLY A 74 -14.84 -0.38 -11.17
CA GLY A 74 -15.43 -1.49 -10.42
C GLY A 74 -14.58 -2.06 -9.28
N LYS A 75 -13.33 -1.61 -9.10
CA LYS A 75 -12.44 -2.07 -8.03
C LYS A 75 -12.54 -1.17 -6.80
N ARG A 76 -12.84 -1.75 -5.63
CA ARG A 76 -12.81 -1.04 -4.35
C ARG A 76 -11.41 -1.11 -3.75
N ALA A 77 -10.75 0.05 -3.63
CA ALA A 77 -9.49 0.18 -2.94
C ALA A 77 -9.72 0.48 -1.45
N LEU A 78 -9.17 -0.34 -0.56
CA LEU A 78 -9.28 -0.18 0.89
C LEU A 78 -7.93 0.13 1.51
N VAL A 79 -7.90 1.15 2.38
CA VAL A 79 -6.73 1.52 3.17
C VAL A 79 -7.10 1.38 4.64
N TYR A 80 -6.36 0.53 5.35
CA TYR A 80 -6.40 0.45 6.81
C TYR A 80 -5.14 1.09 7.36
N GLU A 81 -5.31 1.95 8.36
CA GLU A 81 -4.19 2.53 9.10
C GLU A 81 -4.29 2.09 10.56
N LEU A 82 -3.30 1.32 11.01
CA LEU A 82 -3.19 0.93 12.42
C LEU A 82 -2.54 2.07 13.19
N VAL A 83 -3.23 2.53 14.25
CA VAL A 83 -2.78 3.61 15.11
C VAL A 83 -2.79 3.17 16.57
N ALA A 84 -1.79 3.62 17.33
CA ALA A 84 -1.75 3.42 18.77
C ALA A 84 -2.70 4.40 19.48
N ALA A 85 -3.64 3.87 20.25
CA ALA A 85 -4.53 4.67 21.09
C ALA A 85 -3.72 5.43 22.16
N GLY A 86 -4.21 6.60 22.59
CA GLY A 86 -3.53 7.43 23.58
C GLY A 86 -2.29 8.18 23.06
N THR A 87 -1.99 8.11 21.75
CA THR A 87 -0.87 8.83 21.13
C THR A 87 -1.36 9.96 20.21
N SER A 88 -0.42 10.67 19.57
CA SER A 88 -0.75 11.65 18.51
C SER A 88 -1.11 11.00 17.16
N GLU A 89 -0.94 9.69 17.01
CA GLU A 89 -1.17 8.97 15.75
C GLU A 89 -2.62 9.05 15.24
N PRO A 90 -3.67 8.91 16.06
CA PRO A 90 -5.05 9.02 15.58
C PRO A 90 -5.37 10.40 14.98
N SER A 91 -4.81 11.48 15.55
CA SER A 91 -4.96 12.83 15.02
C SER A 91 -4.30 12.96 13.64
N ARG A 92 -3.06 12.48 13.53
CA ARG A 92 -2.31 12.49 12.25
C ARG A 92 -2.96 11.61 11.18
N ALA A 93 -3.50 10.45 11.56
CA ALA A 93 -4.22 9.54 10.66
C ALA A 93 -5.50 10.18 10.10
N ARG A 94 -6.25 10.95 10.92
CA ARG A 94 -7.41 11.72 10.44
C ARG A 94 -7.04 12.71 9.33
N THR A 95 -5.94 13.46 9.51
CA THR A 95 -5.44 14.38 8.48
C THR A 95 -5.01 13.66 7.21
N ARG A 96 -4.33 12.51 7.34
CA ARG A 96 -3.94 11.68 6.18
C ARG A 96 -5.13 11.10 5.42
N ARG A 97 -6.14 10.61 6.14
CA ARG A 97 -7.39 10.11 5.55
C ARG A 97 -8.11 11.20 4.75
N ALA A 98 -8.19 12.42 5.30
CA ALA A 98 -8.80 13.56 4.60
C ALA A 98 -8.09 13.87 3.27
N SER A 99 -6.75 13.78 3.22
CA SER A 99 -5.98 13.97 1.97
C SER A 99 -6.12 12.83 0.95
N LEU A 100 -6.47 11.61 1.38
CA LEU A 100 -6.74 10.50 0.46
C LEU A 100 -8.14 10.63 -0.18
N ALA A 101 -9.12 11.11 0.58
CA ALA A 101 -10.51 11.29 0.14
C ALA A 101 -10.70 12.44 -0.86
N THR A 102 -9.77 13.40 -0.90
CA THR A 102 -9.84 14.57 -1.79
C THR A 102 -9.43 14.30 -3.24
N ARG A 103 -9.04 13.06 -3.58
CA ARG A 103 -8.87 12.64 -4.99
C ARG A 103 -10.21 12.13 -5.51
N PRO A 104 -10.89 12.83 -6.44
CA PRO A 104 -12.12 12.33 -7.03
C PRO A 104 -11.84 11.00 -7.72
N ALA A 105 -12.78 10.06 -7.61
CA ALA A 105 -12.78 8.86 -8.43
C ALA A 105 -12.68 9.28 -9.91
N PRO A 106 -11.85 8.61 -10.74
CA PRO A 106 -11.79 8.93 -12.16
C PRO A 106 -13.20 8.81 -12.75
N HIS A 107 -13.66 9.87 -13.43
CA HIS A 107 -14.96 9.89 -14.09
C HIS A 107 -15.02 8.76 -15.15
N PRO A 108 -16.15 8.02 -15.25
CA PRO A 108 -16.21 6.84 -16.13
C PRO A 108 -16.26 7.16 -17.63
N HIS A 109 -16.23 8.42 -18.07
CA HIS A 109 -16.35 8.77 -19.49
C HIS A 109 -15.48 9.97 -19.84
N GLN A 110 -14.26 9.69 -20.29
CA GLN A 110 -13.50 10.55 -21.22
C GLN A 110 -12.33 9.74 -21.76
N ARG A 111 -12.54 9.16 -22.95
CA ARG A 111 -11.47 8.89 -23.93
C ARG A 111 -11.84 9.65 -25.20
N PRO A 112 -10.85 10.22 -25.93
CA PRO A 112 -11.06 10.58 -27.32
C PRO A 112 -11.29 9.33 -28.18
#